data_AF-A0A836VHU2-F1
#
_entry.id   AF-A0A836VHU2-F1
#
_cell.length_a   1.000
_cell.length_b   1.000
_cell.length_c   1.000
_cell.angle_alpha   90.00
_cell.angle_beta   90.00
_cell.angle_gamma   90.00
#
_symmetry.space_group_name_H-M   'P 1'
#
loop_
_entity.id
_entity.type
_entity.pdbx_description
1 polymer ?
#
loop_
_entity_poly.entity_id
_entity_poly.type
_entity_poly.pdbx_seq_one_letter_code
_entity_poly.pdbx_strand_id
1 'polypeptide(L)'
;MVLEVFPVQATKKEGKFDLYNEIRKLVKENGISLNEGDILVISSKYISISQGRILDHNSIKLSEKANELSREFSINQKLSEAIVRESDVVFGGVSGFVITSSNNIMAPNAGIDKSNSQGKLILYPN
;
A
#
# COMPACT_ATOMS: atom_id res chain seq x y z
N MET A 1 22.24 21.27 -16.48
CA MET A 1 21.63 21.10 -15.15
C MET A 1 21.94 19.69 -14.68
N VAL A 2 22.40 19.52 -13.45
CA VAL A 2 22.65 18.21 -12.85
C VAL A 2 21.40 17.83 -12.05
N LEU A 3 20.92 16.60 -12.20
CA LEU A 3 19.84 16.07 -11.37
C LEU A 3 20.39 15.76 -9.98
N GLU A 4 19.74 16.28 -8.94
CA GLU A 4 20.03 15.93 -7.55
C GLU A 4 18.89 15.10 -6.98
N VAL A 5 19.24 14.06 -6.23
CA VAL A 5 18.29 13.20 -5.52
C VAL A 5 18.77 13.05 -4.10
N PHE A 6 17.96 13.49 -3.14
CA PHE A 6 18.26 13.38 -1.72
C PHE A 6 17.03 12.90 -0.95
N PRO A 7 17.22 12.16 0.15
CA PRO A 7 16.11 11.64 0.93
C PRO A 7 15.49 12.73 1.83
N VAL A 8 14.18 12.64 2.04
CA VAL A 8 13.48 13.33 3.13
C VAL A 8 13.28 12.34 4.26
N GLN A 9 13.95 12.56 5.40
CA GLN A 9 13.81 11.67 6.55
C GLN A 9 12.42 11.86 7.17
N ALA A 10 11.60 10.82 7.08
CA ALA A 10 10.23 10.81 7.58
C ALA A 10 10.12 10.07 8.91
N THR A 11 9.29 10.58 9.82
CA THR A 11 8.92 9.83 11.02
C THR A 11 7.98 8.69 10.63
N LYS A 12 8.18 7.50 11.21
CA LYS A 12 7.30 6.34 11.02
C LYS A 12 5.88 6.71 11.46
N LYS A 13 4.88 6.34 10.63
CA LYS A 13 3.46 6.47 10.93
C LYS A 13 2.82 5.09 10.96
N GLU A 14 1.85 4.89 11.85
CA GLU A 14 1.18 3.59 12.03
C GLU A 14 -0.35 3.67 11.94
N GLY A 15 -0.89 4.87 11.80
CA GLY A 15 -2.33 5.13 11.69
C GLY A 15 -2.58 6.40 10.90
N LYS A 16 -3.86 6.72 10.68
CA LYS A 16 -4.32 7.85 9.87
C LYS A 16 -3.68 9.17 10.32
N PHE A 17 -3.25 9.99 9.36
CA PHE A 17 -2.68 11.32 9.62
C PHE A 17 -2.92 12.26 8.43
N ASP A 18 -2.79 13.57 8.66
CA ASP A 18 -2.84 14.57 7.59
C ASP A 18 -1.53 14.59 6.81
N LEU A 19 -1.58 14.09 5.57
CA LEU A 19 -0.42 13.97 4.71
C LEU A 19 0.20 15.34 4.38
N TYR A 20 -0.62 16.34 4.02
CA TYR A 20 -0.12 17.63 3.57
C TYR A 20 0.65 18.35 4.69
N ASN A 21 0.04 18.39 5.88
CA ASN A 21 0.68 19.01 7.03
C ASN A 21 1.94 18.25 7.47
N GLU A 22 1.95 16.92 7.37
CA GLU A 22 3.14 16.12 7.66
C GLU A 22 4.26 16.39 6.65
N ILE A 23 3.99 16.41 5.35
CA ILE A 23 5.02 16.68 4.32
C ILE A 23 5.62 18.08 4.53
N ARG A 24 4.80 19.10 4.78
CA ARG A 24 5.30 20.46 5.08
C ARG A 24 6.22 20.48 6.30
N LYS A 25 5.85 19.74 7.35
CA LYS A 25 6.66 19.59 8.54
C LYS A 25 8.00 18.91 8.21
N LEU A 26 7.98 17.78 7.50
CA LEU A 26 9.17 17.01 7.16
C LEU A 26 10.15 17.81 6.28
N VAL A 27 9.65 18.52 5.27
CA VAL A 27 10.48 19.39 4.43
C VAL A 27 11.22 20.43 5.28
N LYS A 28 10.49 21.09 6.20
CA LYS A 28 11.07 22.07 7.12
C LYS A 28 12.10 21.46 8.07
N GLU A 29 11.79 20.33 8.70
CA GLU A 29 12.67 19.65 9.67
C GLU A 29 13.95 19.09 9.03
N ASN A 30 13.88 18.72 7.75
CA ASN A 30 15.04 18.28 6.98
C ASN A 30 15.84 19.45 6.39
N GLY A 31 15.43 20.71 6.63
CA GLY A 31 16.11 21.90 6.10
C GLY A 31 16.02 22.02 4.56
N ILE A 32 15.00 21.43 3.95
CA ILE A 32 14.82 21.39 2.51
C ILE A 32 14.02 22.60 2.06
N SER A 33 14.44 23.23 0.96
CA SER A 33 13.64 24.23 0.23
C SER A 33 13.19 23.63 -1.09
N LEU A 34 11.88 23.48 -1.28
CA LEU A 34 11.30 23.03 -2.55
C LEU A 34 11.18 24.22 -3.50
N ASN A 35 11.68 24.06 -4.71
CA ASN A 35 11.61 25.03 -5.79
C ASN A 35 10.64 24.56 -6.88
N GLU A 36 10.23 25.50 -7.72
CA GLU A 36 9.41 25.19 -8.89
C GLU A 36 10.14 24.19 -9.80
N GLY A 37 9.46 23.10 -10.17
CA GLY A 37 10.02 22.01 -10.95
C GLY A 37 10.63 20.87 -10.15
N ASP A 38 10.76 20.99 -8.82
CA ASP A 38 11.19 19.87 -7.97
C ASP A 38 10.11 18.77 -7.93
N ILE A 39 10.56 17.51 -7.83
CA ILE A 39 9.69 16.34 -7.78
C ILE A 39 9.78 15.69 -6.41
N LEU A 40 8.65 15.64 -5.71
CA LEU A 40 8.53 14.88 -4.46
C LEU A 40 8.05 13.45 -4.76
N VAL A 41 8.90 12.47 -4.46
CA VAL A 41 8.56 11.05 -4.58
C VAL A 41 8.17 10.50 -3.20
N ILE A 42 6.95 9.99 -3.08
CA ILE A 42 6.43 9.41 -1.83
C ILE A 42 6.03 7.96 -2.08
N SER A 43 6.43 7.05 -1.18
CA SER A 43 5.99 5.65 -1.27
C SER A 43 4.48 5.52 -1.08
N SER A 44 3.85 4.65 -1.87
CA SER A 44 2.41 4.35 -1.76
C SER A 44 2.00 3.94 -0.35
N LYS A 45 2.84 3.17 0.37
CA LYS A 45 2.61 2.77 1.76
C LYS A 45 2.38 3.95 2.69
N TYR A 46 3.17 5.02 2.57
CA TYR A 46 3.03 6.20 3.43
C TYR A 46 1.69 6.92 3.18
N ILE A 47 1.28 7.00 1.91
CA ILE A 47 -0.03 7.52 1.50
C ILE A 47 -1.17 6.63 2.03
N SER A 48 -1.06 5.30 1.89
CA SER A 48 -2.05 4.36 2.42
C SER A 48 -2.26 4.53 3.93
N ILE A 49 -1.17 4.68 4.69
CA ILE A 49 -1.24 4.91 6.13
C ILE A 49 -1.90 6.26 6.44
N SER A 50 -1.58 7.34 5.69
CA SER A 50 -2.20 8.65 5.89
C SER A 50 -3.70 8.62 5.63
N GLN A 51 -4.15 7.79 4.69
CA GLN A 51 -5.56 7.57 4.39
C GLN A 51 -6.25 6.62 5.39
N GLY A 52 -5.49 5.92 6.25
CA GLY A 52 -6.02 4.92 7.16
C GLY A 52 -6.37 3.60 6.48
N ARG A 53 -5.76 3.30 5.33
CA ARG A 53 -5.95 2.08 4.52
C ARG A 53 -5.23 0.88 5.14
N ILE A 54 -5.59 0.57 6.38
CA ILE A 54 -4.98 -0.46 7.22
C ILE A 54 -6.07 -1.41 7.68
N LEU A 55 -5.91 -2.70 7.37
CA LEU A 55 -6.88 -3.75 7.69
C LEU A 55 -6.29 -4.71 8.72
N ASP A 56 -6.99 -4.90 9.84
CA ASP A 56 -6.60 -5.90 10.84
C ASP A 56 -6.99 -7.30 10.34
N HIS A 57 -6.08 -8.27 10.43
CA HIS A 57 -6.37 -9.66 10.06
C HIS A 57 -7.57 -10.21 10.83
N ASN A 58 -7.79 -9.79 12.07
CA ASN A 58 -8.87 -10.31 12.91
C ASN A 58 -10.25 -9.76 12.52
N SER A 59 -10.32 -8.66 11.78
CA SER A 59 -11.59 -8.12 11.28
C SER A 59 -12.01 -8.69 9.93
N ILE A 60 -11.12 -9.44 9.24
CA ILE A 60 -11.37 -9.99 7.92
C ILE A 60 -12.29 -11.21 8.02
N LYS A 61 -13.48 -11.09 7.42
CA LYS A 61 -14.43 -12.20 7.22
C LYS A 61 -14.22 -12.81 5.85
N LEU A 62 -14.00 -14.13 5.82
CA LEU A 62 -13.70 -14.87 4.59
C LEU A 62 -14.96 -15.09 3.75
N SER A 63 -14.82 -14.94 2.43
CA SER A 63 -15.81 -15.32 1.42
C SER A 63 -15.43 -16.64 0.72
N GLU A 64 -16.40 -17.24 0.02
CA GLU A 64 -16.14 -18.42 -0.82
C GLU A 64 -15.10 -18.14 -1.90
N LYS A 65 -15.19 -16.98 -2.57
CA LYS A 65 -14.23 -16.55 -3.59
C LYS A 65 -12.80 -16.44 -3.05
N ALA A 66 -12.63 -15.97 -1.81
CA ALA A 66 -11.32 -15.96 -1.17
C ALA A 66 -10.80 -17.37 -0.85
N ASN A 67 -11.68 -18.31 -0.48
CA ASN A 67 -11.30 -19.71 -0.26
C ASN A 67 -10.92 -20.41 -1.57
N GLU A 68 -11.56 -20.08 -2.67
CA GLU A 68 -11.18 -20.56 -4.01
C GLU A 68 -9.80 -20.04 -4.39
N LEU A 69 -9.60 -18.72 -4.36
CA LEU A 69 -8.32 -18.08 -4.68
C LEU A 69 -7.18 -18.60 -3.80
N SER A 70 -7.44 -18.76 -2.50
CA SER A 70 -6.49 -19.29 -1.52
C SER A 70 -6.05 -20.72 -1.86
N ARG A 71 -6.99 -21.59 -2.25
CA ARG A 71 -6.68 -22.98 -2.62
C ARG A 71 -5.94 -23.05 -3.95
N GLU A 72 -6.41 -22.33 -4.95
CA GLU A 72 -5.85 -22.35 -6.31
C GLU A 72 -4.40 -21.86 -6.32
N PHE A 73 -4.14 -20.72 -5.67
CA PHE A 73 -2.83 -20.08 -5.69
C PHE A 73 -2.06 -20.24 -4.39
N SER A 74 -2.48 -21.08 -3.44
CA SER A 74 -1.79 -21.28 -2.15
C SER A 74 -1.51 -19.98 -1.37
N ILE A 75 -2.42 -19.00 -1.46
CA ILE A 75 -2.33 -17.71 -0.77
C ILE A 75 -3.05 -17.82 0.58
N ASN A 76 -2.59 -17.11 1.62
CA ASN A 76 -3.32 -17.04 2.89
C ASN A 76 -4.77 -16.57 2.69
N GLN A 77 -5.74 -17.21 3.34
CA GLN A 77 -7.17 -16.92 3.15
C GLN A 77 -7.54 -15.45 3.42
N LYS A 78 -6.97 -14.83 4.46
CA LYS A 78 -7.27 -13.44 4.82
C LYS A 78 -6.68 -12.45 3.82
N LEU A 79 -5.47 -12.74 3.32
CA LEU A 79 -4.89 -11.98 2.23
C LEU A 79 -5.71 -12.17 0.94
N SER A 80 -6.15 -13.39 0.66
CA SER A 80 -7.00 -13.70 -0.51
C SER A 80 -8.29 -12.91 -0.47
N GLU A 81 -8.93 -12.79 0.70
CA GLU A 81 -10.11 -11.95 0.88
C GLU A 81 -9.83 -10.47 0.58
N ALA A 82 -8.72 -9.93 1.08
CA ALA A 82 -8.33 -8.57 0.80
C ALA A 82 -8.07 -8.36 -0.71
N ILE A 83 -7.35 -9.29 -1.36
CA ILE A 83 -7.11 -9.26 -2.80
C ILE A 83 -8.42 -9.25 -3.58
N VAL A 84 -9.36 -10.13 -3.23
CA VAL A 84 -10.66 -10.24 -3.92
C VAL A 84 -11.47 -8.94 -3.81
N ARG A 85 -11.42 -8.26 -2.67
CA ARG A 85 -12.16 -7.02 -2.44
C ARG A 85 -11.51 -5.79 -3.05
N GLU A 86 -10.18 -5.77 -3.12
CA GLU A 86 -9.40 -4.62 -3.58
C GLU A 86 -8.98 -4.73 -5.05
N SER A 87 -9.37 -5.80 -5.75
CA SER A 87 -9.09 -5.96 -7.17
C SER A 87 -10.34 -5.74 -8.02
N ASP A 88 -10.19 -4.98 -9.10
CA ASP A 88 -11.16 -4.92 -10.20
C ASP A 88 -11.19 -6.27 -10.93
N VAL A 89 -10.01 -6.84 -11.19
CA VAL A 89 -9.81 -8.08 -11.94
C VAL A 89 -8.66 -8.87 -11.34
N VAL A 90 -8.82 -10.19 -11.23
CA VAL A 90 -7.73 -11.13 -10.94
C VAL A 90 -7.42 -11.87 -12.24
N PHE A 91 -6.21 -11.70 -12.77
CA PHE A 91 -5.83 -12.28 -14.07
C PHE A 91 -5.37 -13.74 -13.95
N GLY A 92 -4.87 -14.11 -12.78
CA GLY A 92 -4.25 -15.41 -12.51
C GLY A 92 -2.92 -15.23 -11.80
N GLY A 93 -2.18 -16.32 -11.62
CA GLY A 93 -0.96 -16.28 -10.84
C GLY A 93 -0.26 -17.61 -10.68
N VAL A 94 0.59 -17.67 -9.66
CA VAL A 94 1.38 -18.83 -9.26
C VAL A 94 1.22 -19.04 -7.76
N SER A 95 1.81 -20.11 -7.22
CA SER A 95 1.78 -20.36 -5.79
C SER A 95 2.32 -19.15 -4.98
N GLY A 96 1.49 -18.65 -4.06
CA GLY A 96 1.74 -17.50 -3.20
C GLY A 96 1.39 -16.13 -3.80
N PHE A 97 0.94 -16.05 -5.06
CA PHE A 97 0.88 -14.76 -5.76
C PHE A 97 -0.10 -14.71 -6.91
N VAL A 98 -0.86 -13.61 -7.04
CA VAL A 98 -1.69 -13.34 -8.21
C VAL A 98 -1.42 -11.96 -8.78
N ILE A 99 -1.50 -11.84 -10.11
CA ILE A 99 -1.52 -10.56 -10.80
C ILE A 99 -2.96 -10.08 -10.86
N THR A 100 -3.19 -8.85 -10.42
CA THR A 100 -4.51 -8.23 -10.39
C THR A 100 -4.46 -6.84 -11.01
N SER A 101 -5.64 -6.28 -11.29
CA SER A 101 -5.83 -4.85 -11.49
C SER A 101 -6.51 -4.29 -10.25
N SER A 102 -6.00 -3.17 -9.73
CA SER A 102 -6.63 -2.37 -8.66
C SER A 102 -6.57 -0.91 -9.10
N ASN A 103 -7.71 -0.24 -9.21
CA ASN A 103 -7.80 1.12 -9.74
C ASN A 103 -7.15 1.25 -11.13
N ASN A 104 -7.36 0.27 -12.01
CA ASN A 104 -6.73 0.16 -13.34
C ASN A 104 -5.19 0.07 -13.33
N ILE A 105 -4.57 -0.15 -12.18
CA ILE A 105 -3.13 -0.38 -12.06
C ILE A 105 -2.91 -1.87 -11.92
N MET A 106 -2.11 -2.44 -12.82
CA MET A 106 -1.68 -3.82 -12.70
C MET A 106 -0.70 -3.94 -11.54
N ALA A 107 -1.09 -4.70 -10.53
CA ALA A 107 -0.30 -4.88 -9.33
C ALA A 107 -0.39 -6.32 -8.84
N PRO A 108 0.69 -6.84 -8.25
CA PRO A 108 0.62 -8.11 -7.56
C PRO A 108 -0.25 -8.01 -6.30
N ASN A 109 -1.11 -9.00 -6.08
CA ASN A 109 -1.95 -9.10 -4.89
C ASN A 109 -2.67 -7.78 -4.55
N ALA A 110 -3.22 -7.09 -5.56
CA ALA A 110 -3.86 -5.78 -5.44
C ALA A 110 -2.96 -4.65 -4.90
N GLY A 111 -1.64 -4.81 -4.97
CA GLY A 111 -0.67 -3.86 -4.40
C GLY A 111 -0.67 -3.85 -2.86
N ILE A 112 -1.27 -4.85 -2.22
CA ILE A 112 -1.36 -4.95 -0.77
C ILE A 112 0.01 -5.27 -0.17
N ASP A 113 0.43 -4.44 0.78
CA ASP A 113 1.68 -4.62 1.52
C ASP A 113 1.44 -5.40 2.82
N LYS A 114 2.17 -6.52 2.96
CA LYS A 114 2.17 -7.41 4.13
C LYS A 114 3.35 -7.14 5.08
N SER A 115 4.32 -6.32 4.67
CA SER A 115 5.60 -6.16 5.36
C SER A 115 5.46 -5.37 6.68
N ASN A 116 5.94 -6.00 7.76
CA ASN A 116 6.13 -5.44 9.11
C ASN A 116 4.88 -5.10 9.93
N SER A 117 3.70 -5.54 9.51
CA SER A 117 2.46 -5.31 10.27
C SER A 117 2.08 -6.55 11.07
N GLN A 118 2.23 -6.48 12.39
CA GLN A 118 1.76 -7.44 13.40
C GLN A 118 0.26 -7.76 13.22
N GLY A 119 -0.08 -8.67 12.29
CA GLY A 119 -1.48 -8.98 11.97
C GLY A 119 -2.24 -7.87 11.26
N LYS A 120 -1.59 -6.98 10.48
CA LYS A 120 -2.31 -6.00 9.62
C LYS A 120 -1.93 -6.12 8.15
N LEU A 121 -2.78 -5.67 7.26
CA LEU A 121 -2.51 -5.49 5.83
C LEU A 121 -2.62 -4.00 5.50
N ILE A 122 -1.71 -3.48 4.69
CA ILE A 122 -1.79 -2.11 4.18
C ILE A 122 -2.28 -2.17 2.75
N LEU A 123 -3.46 -1.61 2.52
CA LEU A 123 -4.13 -1.66 1.23
C LEU A 123 -3.58 -0.55 0.32
N TYR A 124 -3.76 -0.70 -0.99
CA TYR A 124 -3.31 0.33 -1.93
C TYR A 124 -4.06 1.66 -1.70
N PRO A 125 -3.44 2.82 -1.98
CA PRO A 125 -4.12 4.11 -1.81
C PRO A 125 -5.42 4.20 -2.62
N ASN A 126 -6.39 4.92 -2.06
CA ASN A 126 -7.61 5.33 -2.78
C ASN A 126 -7.30 6.44 -3.77
#